data_AF-A0A0C1KRB8-F1
#
_entry.id   AF-A0A0C1KRB8-F1
#
_cell.length_a   1.000
_cell.length_b   1.000
_cell.length_c   1.000
_cell.angle_alpha   90.00
_cell.angle_beta   90.00
_cell.angle_gamma   90.00
#
_symmetry.space_group_name_H-M   'P 1'
#
loop_
_entity.id
_entity.type
_entity.pdbx_description
1 polymer ?
#
loop_
_entity_poly.entity_id
_entity_poly.type
_entity_poly.pdbx_seq_one_letter_code
_entity_poly.pdbx_strand_id
1 'polypeptide(L)'
;MTACTKNVLKGSGKIITEERSVGAFTEIENSGPFRIMLQQAAERSVTMTGEDNVLPEITTRVQNGRLKIYYERDNTKPKHRTVVISISCPDITGLHDNASGNIESTGEWNHQDLFLNISGSGDIRWQGNMDDLSTNISGSGNIELRSTESLQCTISGTGNIYYKGEPSIFSQNVSGTGKVYKP
;
A
#
# COMPACT_ATOMS: atom_id res chain seq x y z
N MET A 1 -28.44 19.85 1.60
CA MET A 1 -27.01 20.13 1.34
C MET A 1 -26.24 19.91 2.63
N THR A 2 -25.76 18.70 2.89
CA THR A 2 -24.95 18.43 4.08
C THR A 2 -23.51 18.77 3.71
N ALA A 3 -23.05 19.95 4.12
CA ALA A 3 -21.66 20.33 3.95
C ALA A 3 -20.80 19.37 4.76
N CYS A 4 -19.93 18.60 4.10
CA CYS A 4 -18.89 17.83 4.79
C CYS A 4 -17.93 18.83 5.46
N THR A 5 -18.15 19.13 6.74
CA THR A 5 -17.21 19.91 7.53
C THR A 5 -15.97 19.05 7.76
N LYS A 6 -14.94 19.25 6.91
CA LYS A 6 -13.69 18.49 7.00
C LYS A 6 -12.76 19.12 8.03
N ASN A 7 -12.15 18.30 8.88
CA ASN A 7 -11.11 18.74 9.80
C ASN A 7 -9.81 18.93 9.02
N VAL A 8 -9.37 20.18 8.80
CA VAL A 8 -8.16 20.44 8.03
C VAL A 8 -6.92 20.20 8.89
N LEU A 9 -6.12 19.20 8.54
CA LEU A 9 -4.82 18.96 9.16
C LEU A 9 -3.75 19.70 8.35
N LYS A 10 -3.40 20.91 8.79
CA LYS A 10 -2.37 21.74 8.15
C LYS A 10 -1.00 21.40 8.73
N GLY A 11 -0.02 21.14 7.88
CA GLY A 11 1.36 20.90 8.29
C GLY A 11 2.07 22.15 8.82
N SER A 12 3.04 21.96 9.72
CA SER A 12 3.85 23.01 10.36
C SER A 12 5.00 23.54 9.51
N GLY A 13 5.42 22.78 8.49
CA GLY A 13 6.61 22.99 7.67
C GLY A 13 7.87 22.31 8.23
N LYS A 14 7.86 21.87 9.49
CA LYS A 14 9.03 21.27 10.15
C LYS A 14 9.02 19.75 10.02
N ILE A 15 9.96 19.22 9.24
CA ILE A 15 10.10 17.77 9.00
C ILE A 15 10.87 17.12 10.14
N ILE A 16 10.35 16.01 10.64
CA ILE A 16 10.99 15.11 11.58
C ILE A 16 10.88 13.66 11.09
N THR A 17 11.69 12.79 11.67
CA THR A 17 11.58 11.33 11.52
C THR A 17 11.40 10.73 12.90
N GLU A 18 10.47 9.80 13.03
CA GLU A 18 10.25 9.04 14.26
C GLU A 18 10.06 7.55 13.97
N GLU A 19 10.43 6.73 14.95
CA GLU A 19 10.24 5.28 14.89
C GLU A 19 8.92 4.89 15.59
N ARG A 20 8.21 3.91 15.02
CA ARG A 20 6.97 3.36 15.56
C ARG A 20 7.20 1.93 16.04
N SER A 21 7.06 1.73 17.34
CA SER A 21 7.00 0.38 17.92
C SER A 21 5.65 -0.25 17.59
N VAL A 22 5.66 -1.32 16.81
CA VAL A 22 4.46 -2.07 16.40
C VAL A 22 4.63 -3.57 16.70
N GLY A 23 3.50 -4.28 16.82
CA GLY A 23 3.51 -5.73 16.95
C GLY A 23 3.95 -6.44 15.66
N ALA A 24 3.99 -7.77 15.69
CA ALA A 24 4.26 -8.57 14.50
C ALA A 24 3.12 -8.47 13.47
N PHE A 25 3.48 -8.33 12.19
CA PHE A 25 2.55 -8.31 11.07
C PHE A 25 3.15 -9.04 9.86
N THR A 26 2.26 -9.48 8.98
CA THR A 26 2.55 -9.98 7.62
C THR A 26 1.67 -9.28 6.58
N GLU A 27 0.77 -8.40 7.01
CA GLU A 27 -0.04 -7.59 6.10
C GLU A 27 0.04 -6.10 6.45
N ILE A 28 -0.11 -5.24 5.45
CA ILE A 28 -0.16 -3.78 5.61
C ILE A 28 -1.42 -3.24 4.96
N GLU A 29 -2.09 -2.34 5.67
CA GLU A 29 -3.24 -1.59 5.18
C GLU A 29 -2.99 -0.10 5.28
N ASN A 30 -2.94 0.56 4.12
CA ASN A 30 -2.87 1.99 3.98
C ASN A 30 -4.27 2.59 3.80
N SER A 31 -4.68 3.44 4.73
CA SER A 31 -5.94 4.18 4.67
C SER A 31 -5.71 5.70 4.69
N GLY A 32 -4.53 6.15 4.25
CA GLY A 32 -4.20 7.57 4.10
C GLY A 32 -3.42 7.90 2.82
N PRO A 33 -3.14 9.18 2.54
CA PRO A 33 -2.38 9.65 1.38
C PRO A 33 -0.87 9.47 1.59
N PHE A 34 -0.46 8.36 2.20
CA PHE A 34 0.92 8.12 2.62
C PHE A 34 1.70 7.45 1.50
N ARG A 35 2.99 7.76 1.40
CA ARG A 35 3.91 6.99 0.57
C ARG A 35 4.58 5.94 1.45
N ILE A 36 4.25 4.67 1.22
CA ILE A 36 4.84 3.55 1.95
C ILE A 36 5.96 2.96 1.11
N MET A 37 7.15 2.88 1.70
CA MET A 37 8.34 2.26 1.12
C MET A 37 8.62 0.95 1.86
N LEU A 38 8.64 -0.16 1.15
CA LEU A 38 8.83 -1.50 1.70
C LEU A 38 10.17 -2.08 1.31
N GLN A 39 10.86 -2.70 2.26
CA GLN A 39 12.09 -3.45 2.02
C GLN A 39 12.10 -4.77 2.80
N GLN A 40 12.57 -5.85 2.20
CA GLN A 40 12.78 -7.10 2.92
C GLN A 40 14.00 -6.97 3.85
N ALA A 41 13.85 -7.35 5.11
CA ALA A 41 14.94 -7.38 6.10
C ALA A 41 14.66 -8.38 7.22
N ALA A 42 15.69 -8.94 7.85
CA ALA A 42 15.51 -9.88 8.96
C ALA A 42 14.72 -9.28 10.13
N GLU A 43 14.98 -8.00 10.42
CA GLU A 43 14.34 -7.26 11.50
C GLU A 43 13.16 -6.42 11.01
N ARG A 44 12.12 -6.33 11.85
CA ARG A 44 10.97 -5.47 11.58
C ARG A 44 11.24 -4.05 12.08
N SER A 45 11.00 -3.06 11.23
CA SER A 45 11.08 -1.65 11.61
C SER A 45 10.02 -0.82 10.89
N VAL A 46 9.41 0.14 11.60
CA VAL A 46 8.51 1.12 11.00
C VAL A 46 9.01 2.51 11.36
N THR A 47 9.35 3.31 10.36
CA THR A 47 9.78 4.70 10.54
C THR A 47 8.89 5.63 9.72
N MET A 48 8.61 6.80 10.27
CA MET A 48 7.74 7.79 9.67
C MET A 48 8.49 9.12 9.53
N THR A 49 8.52 9.67 8.33
CA THR A 49 9.08 10.99 8.04
C THR A 49 7.98 11.91 7.54
N GLY A 50 7.82 13.06 8.21
CA GLY A 50 6.78 14.03 7.91
C GLY A 50 6.81 15.22 8.85
N GLU A 51 5.79 16.05 8.77
CA GLU A 51 5.72 17.27 9.59
C GLU A 51 5.40 16.94 11.05
N ASP A 52 6.07 17.60 12.00
CA ASP A 52 6.04 17.26 13.43
C ASP A 52 4.66 17.29 14.07
N ASN A 53 3.76 18.15 13.57
CA ASN A 53 2.38 18.21 14.03
C ASN A 53 1.43 17.25 13.29
N VAL A 54 1.90 16.60 12.23
CA VAL A 54 1.12 15.67 11.40
C VAL A 54 1.34 14.24 11.84
N LEU A 55 2.59 13.86 12.13
CA LEU A 55 2.90 12.48 12.48
C LEU A 55 2.11 11.96 13.70
N PRO A 56 1.88 12.75 14.77
CA PRO A 56 1.05 12.33 15.91
C PRO A 56 -0.42 12.09 15.58
N GLU A 57 -0.92 12.61 14.46
CA GLU A 57 -2.31 12.40 14.00
C GLU A 57 -2.45 11.11 13.17
N ILE A 58 -1.35 10.41 12.90
CA ILE A 58 -1.31 9.16 12.15
C ILE A 58 -1.11 7.99 13.12
N THR A 59 -2.07 7.09 13.11
CA THR A 59 -2.08 5.87 13.92
C THR A 59 -1.45 4.72 13.15
N THR A 60 -0.61 3.96 13.84
CA THR A 60 -0.06 2.68 13.39
C THR A 60 -0.49 1.61 14.38
N ARG A 61 -1.29 0.64 13.93
CA ARG A 61 -1.84 -0.39 14.82
C ARG A 61 -1.88 -1.74 14.15
N VAL A 62 -1.34 -2.76 14.83
CA VAL A 62 -1.47 -4.15 14.40
C VAL A 62 -2.79 -4.74 14.92
N GLN A 63 -3.59 -5.30 14.02
CA GLN A 63 -4.81 -6.04 14.33
C GLN A 63 -4.87 -7.27 13.42
N ASN A 64 -5.04 -8.47 13.99
CA ASN A 64 -5.13 -9.72 13.23
C ASN A 64 -3.96 -9.93 12.24
N GLY A 65 -2.72 -9.63 12.65
CA GLY A 65 -1.54 -9.77 11.78
C GLY A 65 -1.37 -8.68 10.72
N ARG A 66 -2.26 -7.67 10.71
CA ARG A 66 -2.24 -6.55 9.77
C ARG A 66 -1.87 -5.24 10.44
N LEU A 67 -0.82 -4.59 9.95
CA LEU A 67 -0.46 -3.22 10.31
C LEU A 67 -1.35 -2.23 9.56
N LYS A 68 -2.28 -1.60 10.29
CA LYS A 68 -3.16 -0.56 9.79
C LYS A 68 -2.56 0.82 10.02
N ILE A 69 -2.58 1.66 8.98
CA ILE A 69 -2.03 3.01 8.99
C ILE A 69 -3.09 3.99 8.50
N TYR A 70 -3.52 4.91 9.37
CA TYR A 70 -4.65 5.80 9.12
C TYR A 70 -4.55 7.09 9.95
N TYR A 71 -5.31 8.13 9.61
CA TYR A 71 -5.49 9.27 10.52
C TYR A 71 -6.49 8.94 11.61
N GLU A 72 -6.17 9.24 12.87
CA GLU A 72 -7.06 8.95 14.00
C GLU A 72 -8.41 9.70 13.89
N ARG A 73 -8.41 10.87 13.26
CA ARG A 73 -9.61 11.70 13.09
C ARG A 73 -10.35 11.39 11.79
N ASP A 74 -11.63 11.08 11.91
CA ASP A 74 -12.54 11.02 10.78
C ASP A 74 -12.63 12.36 10.02
N ASN A 75 -12.89 12.27 8.71
CA ASN A 75 -13.05 13.42 7.81
C ASN A 75 -11.86 14.39 7.80
N THR A 76 -10.66 13.90 8.04
CA THR A 76 -9.43 14.69 7.92
C THR A 76 -9.20 15.11 6.48
N LYS A 77 -9.05 16.42 6.24
CA LYS A 77 -8.55 16.98 4.98
C LYS A 77 -7.07 17.27 5.13
N PRO A 78 -6.18 16.40 4.61
CA PRO A 78 -4.75 16.62 4.70
C PRO A 78 -4.36 17.87 3.88
N LYS A 79 -3.65 18.79 4.52
CA LYS A 79 -3.03 19.98 3.90
C LYS A 79 -1.59 20.10 4.41
N HIS A 80 -0.83 19.05 4.18
CA HIS A 80 0.54 18.88 4.60
C HIS A 80 1.35 18.19 3.49
N ARG A 81 2.66 18.14 3.63
CA ARG A 81 3.58 17.43 2.73
C ARG A 81 3.37 15.92 2.85
N THR A 82 3.66 15.17 1.79
CA THR A 82 3.55 13.71 1.81
C THR A 82 4.32 13.12 2.99
N VAL A 83 3.66 12.30 3.78
CA VAL A 83 4.31 11.51 4.83
C VAL A 83 4.87 10.26 4.18
N VAL A 84 6.15 10.01 4.41
CA VAL A 84 6.85 8.82 3.94
C VAL A 84 6.97 7.84 5.09
N ILE A 85 6.53 6.62 4.88
CA ILE A 85 6.57 5.54 5.87
C ILE A 85 7.47 4.45 5.33
N SER A 86 8.62 4.27 5.95
CA SER A 86 9.58 3.22 5.57
C SER A 86 9.40 2.03 6.49
N ILE A 87 9.08 0.88 5.90
CA ILE A 87 8.78 -0.37 6.59
C ILE A 87 9.75 -1.43 6.11
N SER A 88 10.41 -2.09 7.06
CA SER A 88 11.23 -3.26 6.81
C SER A 88 10.62 -4.46 7.53
N CYS A 89 10.61 -5.63 6.90
CA CYS A 89 10.10 -6.86 7.47
C CYS A 89 10.65 -8.09 6.74
N PRO A 90 10.70 -9.27 7.41
CA PRO A 90 11.24 -10.47 6.77
C PRO A 90 10.32 -11.03 5.69
N ASP A 91 9.02 -10.80 5.83
CA ASP A 91 7.98 -11.48 5.09
C ASP A 91 6.73 -10.57 5.04
N ILE A 92 6.02 -10.60 3.91
CA ILE A 92 4.78 -9.87 3.69
C ILE A 92 3.86 -10.68 2.76
N THR A 93 2.68 -11.03 3.26
CA THR A 93 1.69 -11.83 2.54
C THR A 93 0.59 -10.96 1.93
N GLY A 94 0.46 -9.69 2.34
CA GLY A 94 -0.65 -8.85 1.89
C GLY A 94 -0.41 -7.34 1.95
N LEU A 95 -0.75 -6.64 0.87
CA LEU A 95 -0.75 -5.18 0.79
C LEU A 95 -2.13 -4.67 0.37
N HIS A 96 -2.65 -3.72 1.14
CA HIS A 96 -4.00 -3.17 0.95
C HIS A 96 -3.94 -1.66 0.90
N ASP A 97 -4.28 -1.06 -0.24
CA ASP A 97 -4.42 0.39 -0.38
C ASP A 97 -5.89 0.79 -0.55
N ASN A 98 -6.41 1.44 0.48
CA ASN A 98 -7.78 1.89 0.57
C ASN A 98 -7.92 3.41 0.33
N ALA A 99 -6.82 4.10 0.04
CA ALA A 99 -6.78 5.55 -0.03
C ALA A 99 -6.09 6.03 -1.31
N SER A 100 -5.44 7.19 -1.26
CA SER A 100 -4.73 7.80 -2.39
C SER A 100 -3.22 7.80 -2.18
N GLY A 101 -2.72 6.96 -1.27
CA GLY A 101 -1.30 6.79 -1.02
C GLY A 101 -0.64 5.97 -2.12
N ASN A 102 0.63 5.66 -1.99
CA ASN A 102 1.27 4.66 -2.85
C ASN A 102 2.02 3.68 -1.97
N ILE A 103 2.06 2.41 -2.37
CA ILE A 103 2.89 1.39 -1.74
C ILE A 103 3.94 0.96 -2.75
N GLU A 104 5.21 1.14 -2.41
CA GLU A 104 6.34 0.84 -3.27
C GLU A 104 7.29 -0.10 -2.54
N SER A 105 7.56 -1.26 -3.13
CA SER A 105 8.66 -2.12 -2.66
C SER A 105 9.96 -1.79 -3.38
N THR A 106 11.08 -1.99 -2.69
CA THR A 106 12.42 -1.88 -3.24
C THR A 106 13.24 -3.12 -2.91
N GLY A 107 14.30 -3.32 -3.69
CA GLY A 107 15.18 -4.46 -3.54
C GLY A 107 14.55 -5.78 -3.99
N GLU A 108 15.23 -6.87 -3.68
CA GLU A 108 14.75 -8.22 -3.93
C GLU A 108 13.87 -8.68 -2.77
N TRP A 109 12.84 -9.46 -3.11
CA TRP A 109 11.97 -10.11 -2.15
C TRP A 109 12.01 -11.60 -2.44
N ASN A 110 12.44 -12.38 -1.46
CA ASN A 110 12.33 -13.82 -1.48
C ASN A 110 11.07 -14.21 -0.71
N HIS A 111 9.97 -14.37 -1.42
CA HIS A 111 8.65 -14.64 -0.86
C HIS A 111 7.82 -15.43 -1.86
N GLN A 112 7.00 -16.36 -1.39
CA GLN A 112 6.24 -17.26 -2.26
C GLN A 112 4.92 -16.65 -2.69
N ASP A 113 4.13 -16.15 -1.75
CA ASP A 113 2.77 -15.69 -1.99
C ASP A 113 2.56 -14.21 -1.65
N LEU A 114 1.90 -13.46 -2.52
CA LEU A 114 1.55 -12.06 -2.22
C LEU A 114 0.16 -11.70 -2.72
N PHE A 115 -0.66 -11.17 -1.81
CA PHE A 115 -1.96 -10.60 -2.15
C PHE A 115 -1.89 -9.07 -2.22
N LEU A 116 -2.29 -8.50 -3.36
CA LEU A 116 -2.34 -7.05 -3.58
C LEU A 116 -3.79 -6.59 -3.78
N ASN A 117 -4.26 -5.69 -2.93
CA ASN A 117 -5.63 -5.20 -2.97
C ASN A 117 -5.66 -3.68 -3.05
N ILE A 118 -6.32 -3.13 -4.07
CA ILE A 118 -6.56 -1.69 -4.23
C ILE A 118 -8.07 -1.44 -4.28
N SER A 119 -8.57 -0.80 -3.23
CA SER A 119 -9.92 -0.22 -3.22
C SER A 119 -9.91 1.30 -3.38
N GLY A 120 -8.76 1.94 -3.20
CA GLY A 120 -8.55 3.37 -3.37
C GLY A 120 -8.13 3.81 -4.77
N SER A 121 -7.50 4.98 -4.84
CA SER A 121 -6.91 5.56 -6.05
C SER A 121 -5.38 5.51 -6.06
N GLY A 122 -4.77 4.99 -5.00
CA GLY A 122 -3.34 4.81 -4.85
C GLY A 122 -2.76 3.66 -5.67
N ASP A 123 -1.49 3.74 -6.03
CA ASP A 123 -0.82 2.69 -6.81
C ASP A 123 0.03 1.76 -5.92
N ILE A 124 0.12 0.49 -6.30
CA ILE A 124 1.07 -0.46 -5.73
C ILE A 124 2.14 -0.80 -6.77
N ARG A 125 3.42 -0.62 -6.43
CA ARG A 125 4.57 -1.01 -7.27
C ARG A 125 5.42 -2.06 -6.57
N TRP A 126 5.46 -3.24 -7.16
CA TRP A 126 6.22 -4.39 -6.68
C TRP A 126 7.46 -4.65 -7.53
N GLN A 127 8.66 -4.62 -6.91
CA GLN A 127 9.95 -4.80 -7.61
C GLN A 127 10.55 -6.21 -7.48
N GLY A 128 10.01 -7.08 -6.62
CA GLY A 128 10.44 -8.47 -6.48
C GLY A 128 9.86 -9.41 -7.53
N ASN A 129 10.55 -10.53 -7.80
CA ASN A 129 9.93 -11.67 -8.47
C ASN A 129 8.98 -12.35 -7.47
N MET A 130 7.82 -12.79 -7.93
CA MET A 130 6.86 -13.52 -7.11
C MET A 130 6.41 -14.78 -7.83
N ASP A 131 6.44 -15.89 -7.09
CA ASP A 131 5.95 -17.15 -7.60
C ASP A 131 4.43 -17.08 -7.71
N ASP A 132 3.72 -16.94 -6.59
CA ASP A 132 2.26 -16.88 -6.54
C ASP A 132 1.75 -15.47 -6.21
N LEU A 133 1.10 -14.83 -7.18
CA LEU A 133 0.58 -13.48 -6.99
C LEU A 133 -0.92 -13.42 -7.28
N SER A 134 -1.67 -12.88 -6.32
CA SER A 134 -3.10 -12.58 -6.47
C SER A 134 -3.36 -11.09 -6.32
N THR A 135 -4.12 -10.53 -7.25
CA THR A 135 -4.47 -9.10 -7.25
C THR A 135 -5.97 -8.89 -7.28
N ASN A 136 -6.41 -7.82 -6.61
CA ASN A 136 -7.77 -7.33 -6.65
C ASN A 136 -7.80 -5.81 -6.76
N ILE A 137 -8.44 -5.29 -7.80
CA ILE A 137 -8.67 -3.86 -7.99
C ILE A 137 -10.18 -3.61 -8.08
N SER A 138 -10.74 -3.01 -7.03
CA SER A 138 -12.09 -2.44 -7.05
C SER A 138 -12.09 -0.91 -7.18
N GLY A 139 -10.94 -0.28 -6.93
CA GLY A 139 -10.73 1.16 -7.05
C GLY A 139 -10.27 1.63 -8.43
N SER A 140 -9.50 2.72 -8.43
CA SER A 140 -8.98 3.37 -9.64
C SER A 140 -7.46 3.37 -9.74
N GLY A 141 -6.77 2.93 -8.68
CA GLY A 141 -5.32 2.82 -8.66
C GLY A 141 -4.79 1.64 -9.48
N ASN A 142 -3.50 1.65 -9.78
CA ASN A 142 -2.87 0.64 -10.62
C ASN A 142 -1.90 -0.24 -9.82
N ILE A 143 -1.68 -1.45 -10.33
CA ILE A 143 -0.65 -2.36 -9.80
C ILE A 143 0.42 -2.56 -10.87
N GLU A 144 1.69 -2.38 -10.50
CA GLU A 144 2.85 -2.77 -11.29
C GLU A 144 3.58 -3.91 -10.59
N LEU A 145 3.81 -5.05 -11.27
CA LEU A 145 4.40 -6.24 -10.65
C LEU A 145 5.21 -7.10 -11.63
N ARG A 146 5.89 -8.11 -11.09
CA ARG A 146 6.49 -9.20 -11.87
C ARG A 146 6.13 -10.55 -11.24
N SER A 147 5.71 -11.52 -12.06
CA SER A 147 5.36 -12.88 -11.63
C SER A 147 6.06 -13.94 -12.48
N THR A 148 6.43 -15.06 -11.85
CA THR A 148 7.17 -16.18 -12.45
C THR A 148 6.40 -17.50 -12.49
N GLU A 149 5.50 -17.78 -11.54
CA GLU A 149 4.76 -19.05 -11.52
C GLU A 149 3.26 -18.86 -11.77
N SER A 150 2.56 -18.12 -10.91
CA SER A 150 1.11 -17.92 -10.94
C SER A 150 0.75 -16.45 -10.79
N LEU A 151 -0.13 -15.96 -11.67
CA LEU A 151 -0.70 -14.63 -11.59
C LEU A 151 -2.23 -14.68 -11.77
N GLN A 152 -2.94 -14.31 -10.71
CA GLN A 152 -4.39 -14.19 -10.69
C GLN A 152 -4.78 -12.71 -10.58
N CYS A 153 -5.55 -12.23 -11.56
CA CYS A 153 -5.95 -10.84 -11.66
C CYS A 153 -7.46 -10.65 -11.57
N THR A 154 -7.93 -9.90 -10.58
CA THR A 154 -9.34 -9.49 -10.49
C THR A 154 -9.45 -7.98 -10.60
N ILE A 155 -10.27 -7.49 -11.52
CA ILE A 155 -10.57 -6.06 -11.68
C ILE A 155 -12.08 -5.86 -11.79
N SER A 156 -12.66 -5.23 -10.78
CA SER A 156 -14.04 -4.73 -10.80
C SER A 156 -14.11 -3.20 -10.93
N GLY A 157 -13.00 -2.50 -10.73
CA GLY A 157 -12.89 -1.05 -10.84
C GLY A 157 -12.39 -0.55 -12.20
N THR A 158 -11.71 0.60 -12.17
CA THR A 158 -11.22 1.30 -13.37
C THR A 158 -9.68 1.26 -13.50
N GLY A 159 -8.99 0.85 -12.44
CA GLY A 159 -7.54 0.72 -12.40
C GLY A 159 -6.99 -0.41 -13.25
N ASN A 160 -5.68 -0.41 -13.50
CA ASN A 160 -5.03 -1.37 -14.39
C ASN A 160 -3.94 -2.17 -13.67
N ILE A 161 -3.65 -3.35 -14.19
CA ILE A 161 -2.53 -4.18 -13.75
C ILE A 161 -1.51 -4.23 -14.87
N TYR A 162 -0.26 -3.89 -14.57
CA TYR A 162 0.88 -4.01 -15.46
C TYR A 162 1.80 -5.08 -14.90
N TYR A 163 1.98 -6.17 -15.62
CA TYR A 163 2.82 -7.27 -15.16
C TYR A 163 3.96 -7.57 -16.12
N LYS A 164 5.11 -7.95 -15.56
CA LYS A 164 6.27 -8.50 -16.28
C LYS A 164 6.47 -9.96 -15.89
N GLY A 165 7.30 -10.67 -16.67
CA GLY A 165 7.61 -12.08 -16.45
C GLY A 165 6.73 -13.01 -17.29
N GLU A 166 6.89 -14.31 -17.04
CA GLU A 166 6.24 -15.39 -17.78
C GLU A 166 5.58 -16.36 -16.78
N PRO A 167 4.45 -15.98 -16.14
CA PRO A 167 3.77 -16.88 -15.23
C PRO A 167 3.28 -18.12 -15.99
N SER A 168 3.58 -19.29 -15.44
CA SER A 168 3.10 -20.57 -15.96
C SER A 168 1.58 -20.73 -15.84
N ILE A 169 0.98 -20.11 -14.83
CA ILE A 169 -0.45 -20.08 -14.57
C ILE A 169 -0.91 -18.62 -14.61
N PHE A 170 -1.81 -18.29 -15.53
CA PHE A 170 -2.36 -16.94 -15.67
C PHE A 170 -3.88 -16.98 -15.72
N SER A 171 -4.54 -16.20 -14.86
CA SER A 171 -5.98 -16.02 -14.85
C SER A 171 -6.33 -14.56 -14.69
N GLN A 172 -7.33 -14.09 -15.43
CA GLN A 172 -7.87 -12.74 -15.29
C GLN A 172 -9.40 -12.75 -15.29
N ASN A 173 -9.97 -12.00 -14.37
CA ASN A 173 -11.40 -11.70 -14.30
C ASN A 173 -11.58 -10.19 -14.23
N VAL A 174 -12.10 -9.62 -15.31
CA VAL A 174 -12.32 -8.17 -15.45
C VAL A 174 -13.81 -7.94 -15.68
N SER A 175 -14.49 -7.39 -14.68
CA SER A 175 -15.89 -6.95 -14.76
C SER A 175 -16.04 -5.43 -14.79
N GLY A 176 -14.97 -4.70 -14.45
CA GLY A 176 -14.88 -3.25 -14.55
C GLY A 176 -14.38 -2.76 -15.92
N THR A 177 -13.87 -1.52 -15.95
CA THR A 177 -13.33 -0.90 -17.18
C THR A 177 -11.81 -0.93 -17.26
N GLY A 178 -11.15 -1.38 -16.19
CA GLY A 178 -9.71 -1.53 -16.14
C GLY A 178 -9.19 -2.66 -17.05
N LYS A 179 -7.88 -2.76 -17.18
CA LYS A 179 -7.21 -3.73 -18.05
C LYS A 179 -5.98 -4.35 -17.39
N VAL A 180 -5.64 -5.55 -17.84
CA VAL A 180 -4.38 -6.22 -17.53
C VAL A 180 -3.46 -6.11 -18.74
N TYR A 181 -2.26 -5.57 -18.54
CA TYR A 181 -1.27 -5.32 -19.59
C TYR A 181 0.02 -6.08 -19.31
N LYS A 182 0.57 -6.65 -20.37
CA LYS A 182 1.94 -7.13 -20.44
C LYS A 182 2.71 -6.24 -21.43
N PRO A 183 3.49 -5.27 -20.96
CA PRO A 183 4.24 -4.35 -21.81
C PRO A 183 5.43 -5.01 -22.51
#